data_AF-Q4JAS9-F1
#
_entry.id   AF-Q4JAS9-F1
#
_cell.length_a   1.000
_cell.length_b   1.000
_cell.length_c   1.000
_cell.angle_alpha   90.00
_cell.angle_beta   90.00
_cell.angle_gamma   90.00
#
_symmetry.space_group_name_H-M   'P 1'
#
loop_
_entity.id
_entity.type
_entity.pdbx_description
1 polymer ?
#
loop_
_entity_poly.entity_id
_entity_poly.type
_entity_poly.pdbx_seq_one_letter_code
_entity_poly.pdbx_strand_id
1 'polypeptide(L)'
;MRELVVCGVDDGYFPLSYKGGKGKTILLSSFFQSFNLIDIDFDYITVDGEDGNTIFKSITKGCNVTFLDGVVYGGFNYITPDKNYIIFYSKMPNVASIDRALMKHFPLRRDKIISFLQNLTALPTRQGTVYINTDMELSLCKELIERYQLFTSTPIPIKVSHELASSLSKFIFKRRTV
;
A
#
# COMPACT_ATOMS: atom_id res chain seq x y z
N MET A 1 21.93 -17.97 5.95
CA MET A 1 20.94 -17.38 5.01
C MET A 1 20.64 -15.97 5.51
N ARG A 2 20.67 -14.94 4.66
CA ARG A 2 20.15 -13.62 5.07
C ARG A 2 18.66 -13.78 5.32
N GLU A 3 18.18 -13.36 6.48
CA GLU A 3 16.77 -13.42 6.82
C GLU A 3 15.97 -12.47 5.89
N LEU A 4 14.82 -12.95 5.43
CA LEU A 4 13.92 -12.26 4.50
C LEU A 4 13.42 -10.95 5.09
N VAL A 5 13.59 -9.85 4.37
CA VAL A 5 13.07 -8.52 4.72
C VAL A 5 11.75 -8.29 4.00
N VAL A 6 10.69 -8.09 4.77
CA VAL A 6 9.33 -7.85 4.27
C VAL A 6 8.91 -6.45 4.64
N CYS A 7 8.32 -5.73 3.71
CA CYS A 7 7.90 -4.35 3.97
C CYS A 7 6.40 -4.21 3.81
N GLY A 8 5.77 -3.49 4.73
CA GLY A 8 4.46 -2.92 4.49
C GLY A 8 4.61 -1.56 3.85
N VAL A 9 3.62 -1.15 3.06
CA VAL A 9 3.56 0.21 2.50
C VAL A 9 2.13 0.73 2.61
N ASP A 10 2.00 1.92 3.17
CA ASP A 10 0.73 2.64 3.21
C ASP A 10 0.90 4.15 3.21
N ASP A 11 -0.16 4.88 2.84
CA ASP A 11 -0.19 6.34 2.90
C ASP A 11 -0.82 6.88 4.19
N GLY A 12 -0.43 8.10 4.54
CA GLY A 12 -0.95 8.78 5.70
C GLY A 12 -2.24 9.55 5.39
N TYR A 13 -2.92 9.95 6.47
CA TYR A 13 -4.03 10.89 6.42
C TYR A 13 -3.71 12.13 5.56
N PHE A 14 -4.70 12.68 4.87
CA PHE A 14 -4.67 14.01 4.26
C PHE A 14 -6.03 14.71 4.33
N PRO A 15 -6.08 16.05 4.47
CA PRO A 15 -7.32 16.80 4.46
C PRO A 15 -7.94 16.86 3.05
N LEU A 16 -9.27 16.98 2.98
CA LEU A 16 -10.00 17.06 1.70
C LEU A 16 -9.55 18.25 0.83
N SER A 17 -9.05 19.33 1.43
CA SER A 17 -8.52 20.50 0.72
C SER A 17 -7.29 20.18 -0.14
N TYR A 18 -6.61 19.05 0.09
CA TYR A 18 -5.43 18.63 -0.68
C TYR A 18 -5.79 17.88 -1.95
N LYS A 19 -7.06 17.48 -2.14
CA LYS A 19 -7.52 16.81 -3.35
C LYS A 19 -7.26 17.65 -4.61
N GLY A 20 -6.98 16.96 -5.72
CA GLY A 20 -6.65 17.60 -6.99
C GLY A 20 -5.25 18.20 -7.03
N GLY A 21 -4.26 17.58 -6.39
CA GLY A 21 -2.85 18.00 -6.45
C GLY A 21 -2.48 19.18 -5.55
N LYS A 22 -3.32 19.54 -4.57
CA LYS A 22 -3.17 20.77 -3.77
C LYS A 22 -2.34 20.59 -2.49
N GLY A 23 -1.86 19.38 -2.24
CA GLY A 23 -1.03 19.11 -1.08
C GLY A 23 -0.34 17.76 -1.18
N LYS A 24 0.40 17.43 -0.13
CA LYS A 24 1.15 16.18 -0.02
C LYS A 24 0.71 15.40 1.20
N THR A 25 0.79 14.08 1.10
CA THR A 25 0.71 13.16 2.25
C THR A 25 1.98 12.34 2.32
N ILE A 26 2.15 11.60 3.41
CA ILE A 26 3.26 10.68 3.59
C ILE A 26 2.93 9.36 2.90
N LEU A 27 3.91 8.79 2.21
CA LEU A 27 3.96 7.37 1.88
C LEU A 27 5.07 6.75 2.73
N LEU A 28 4.74 5.74 3.51
CA LEU A 28 5.65 5.12 4.47
C LEU A 28 5.81 3.64 4.19
N SER A 29 7.03 3.14 4.37
CA SER A 29 7.34 1.73 4.40
C SER A 29 7.89 1.31 5.76
N SER A 30 7.33 0.25 6.32
CA SER A 30 7.83 -0.38 7.55
C SER A 30 8.55 -1.68 7.21
N PHE A 31 9.81 -1.82 7.61
CA PHE A 31 10.66 -2.97 7.31
C PHE A 31 10.62 -3.99 8.45
N PHE A 32 10.28 -5.22 8.11
CA PHE A 32 10.20 -6.34 9.04
C PHE A 32 11.21 -7.41 8.70
N GLN A 33 11.83 -7.94 9.74
CA GLN A 33 12.59 -9.19 9.67
C GLN A 33 11.99 -10.14 10.70
N SER A 34 11.41 -11.24 10.19
CA SER A 34 10.53 -12.12 10.97
C SER A 34 9.36 -11.35 11.59
N PHE A 35 9.39 -11.07 12.89
CA PHE A 35 8.33 -10.31 13.58
C PHE A 35 8.82 -8.96 14.13
N ASN A 36 10.09 -8.64 13.92
CA ASN A 36 10.69 -7.41 14.41
C ASN A 36 10.57 -6.32 13.37
N LEU A 37 10.04 -5.16 13.77
CA LEU A 37 10.20 -3.93 13.01
C LEU A 37 11.67 -3.50 13.13
N ILE A 38 12.41 -3.54 12.02
CA ILE A 38 13.85 -3.25 11.99
C ILE A 38 14.15 -1.84 11.48
N ASP A 39 13.27 -1.27 10.67
CA ASP A 39 13.45 0.08 10.11
C ASP A 39 12.13 0.67 9.61
N ILE A 40 12.12 1.98 9.37
CA ILE A 40 11.06 2.70 8.66
C ILE A 40 11.68 3.68 7.67
N ASP A 41 11.09 3.79 6.49
CA ASP A 41 11.46 4.83 5.51
C ASP A 41 10.19 5.49 4.98
N PHE A 42 10.24 6.78 4.71
CA PHE A 42 9.07 7.53 4.25
C PHE A 42 9.46 8.79 3.49
N ASP A 43 8.58 9.21 2.58
CA ASP A 43 8.68 10.51 1.92
C ASP A 43 7.28 11.02 1.57
N TYR A 44 7.20 12.21 1.02
CA TYR A 44 5.95 12.84 0.62
C TYR A 44 5.56 12.46 -0.81
N ILE A 45 4.32 12.05 -0.97
CA ILE A 45 3.66 11.93 -2.28
C ILE A 45 2.63 13.05 -2.45
N THR A 46 2.44 13.49 -3.68
CA THR A 46 1.43 14.49 -4.02
C THR A 46 0.06 13.83 -4.07
N VAL A 47 -0.92 14.42 -3.37
CA VAL A 47 -2.30 13.91 -3.36
C VAL A 47 -2.88 13.98 -4.76
N ASP A 48 -3.42 12.88 -5.28
CA ASP A 48 -3.83 12.72 -6.68
C ASP A 48 -2.69 13.01 -7.71
N GLY A 49 -1.42 12.87 -7.31
CA GLY A 49 -0.24 13.08 -8.14
C GLY A 49 0.17 11.88 -9.01
N GLU A 50 1.41 11.91 -9.51
CA GLU A 50 2.05 10.85 -10.32
C GLU A 50 3.41 10.40 -9.73
N ASP A 51 3.81 10.96 -8.59
CA ASP A 51 5.10 10.72 -7.93
C ASP A 51 5.15 9.43 -7.11
N GLY A 52 4.01 8.72 -6.93
CA GLY A 52 3.90 7.54 -6.08
C GLY A 52 4.88 6.42 -6.42
N ASN A 53 5.05 6.10 -7.71
CA ASN A 53 5.99 5.07 -8.17
C ASN A 53 7.46 5.40 -7.86
N THR A 54 7.85 6.67 -8.01
CA THR A 54 9.22 7.11 -7.74
C THR A 54 9.51 7.02 -6.25
N ILE A 55 8.60 7.53 -5.43
CA ILE A 55 8.75 7.49 -3.97
C ILE A 55 8.72 6.05 -3.45
N PHE A 56 7.79 5.23 -3.93
CA PHE A 56 7.71 3.80 -3.59
C PHE A 56 9.05 3.09 -3.78
N LYS A 57 9.70 3.28 -4.92
CA LYS A 57 11.02 2.66 -5.21
C LYS A 57 12.11 3.15 -4.26
N SER A 58 12.03 4.40 -3.81
CA SER A 58 12.98 4.96 -2.84
C SER A 58 12.79 4.32 -1.47
N ILE A 59 11.57 4.38 -0.93
CA ILE A 59 11.27 3.97 0.46
C ILE A 59 11.23 2.45 0.67
N THR A 60 11.26 1.65 -0.40
CA THR A 60 11.28 0.18 -0.33
C THR A 60 12.64 -0.41 -0.70
N LYS A 61 13.68 0.42 -0.81
CA LYS A 61 15.02 -0.04 -1.15
C LYS A 61 15.53 -1.03 -0.09
N GLY A 62 16.00 -2.19 -0.53
CA GLY A 62 16.47 -3.25 0.37
C GLY A 62 15.37 -4.23 0.82
N CYS A 63 14.12 -3.98 0.45
CA CYS A 63 13.03 -4.91 0.68
C CYS A 63 13.14 -6.16 -0.21
N ASN A 64 12.77 -7.33 0.31
CA ASN A 64 12.66 -8.55 -0.50
C ASN A 64 11.24 -8.81 -0.98
N VAL A 65 10.23 -8.54 -0.14
CA VAL A 65 8.81 -8.67 -0.47
C VAL A 65 8.03 -7.47 0.04
N THR A 66 7.23 -6.82 -0.81
CA THR A 66 6.40 -5.67 -0.42
C THR A 66 4.93 -6.05 -0.33
N PHE A 67 4.34 -5.83 0.84
CA PHE A 67 2.90 -5.83 1.07
C PHE A 67 2.34 -4.42 0.85
N LEU A 68 1.30 -4.34 0.02
CA LEU A 68 0.62 -3.11 -0.36
C LEU A 68 -0.86 -3.20 0.07
N ASP A 69 -1.42 -2.18 0.73
CA ASP A 69 -2.88 -2.13 1.06
C ASP A 69 -3.77 -1.80 -0.16
N GLY A 70 -3.15 -1.63 -1.33
CA GLY A 70 -3.85 -1.41 -2.57
C GLY A 70 -2.92 -0.96 -3.69
N VAL A 71 -3.49 -0.29 -4.68
CA VAL A 71 -2.78 0.25 -5.85
C VAL A 71 -2.82 1.76 -5.93
N VAL A 72 -3.64 2.40 -5.09
CA VAL A 72 -3.85 3.84 -5.02
C VAL A 72 -3.55 4.33 -3.62
N TYR A 73 -2.85 5.46 -3.55
CA TYR A 73 -2.27 6.07 -2.37
C TYR A 73 -2.47 7.58 -2.48
N GLY A 74 -2.69 8.28 -1.38
CA GLY A 74 -2.88 9.74 -1.38
C GLY A 74 -4.00 10.17 -2.34
N GLY A 75 -5.12 9.45 -2.38
CA GLY A 75 -6.14 9.63 -3.42
C GLY A 75 -5.88 8.73 -4.63
N PHE A 76 -5.80 9.30 -5.84
CA PHE A 76 -5.58 8.57 -7.10
C PHE A 76 -4.13 8.59 -7.59
N ASN A 77 -3.16 8.79 -6.69
CA ASN A 77 -1.74 8.55 -7.01
C ASN A 77 -1.49 7.05 -6.93
N TYR A 78 -0.92 6.43 -7.96
CA TYR A 78 -0.88 4.96 -8.04
C TYR A 78 0.54 4.41 -7.93
N ILE A 79 0.63 3.17 -7.45
CA ILE A 79 1.85 2.39 -7.41
C ILE A 79 1.66 1.16 -8.29
N THR A 80 2.60 0.93 -9.20
CA THR A 80 2.74 -0.28 -10.01
C THR A 80 3.99 -1.02 -9.54
N PRO A 81 3.86 -1.99 -8.63
CA PRO A 81 5.01 -2.77 -8.18
C PRO A 81 5.60 -3.58 -9.34
N ASP A 82 6.92 -3.80 -9.30
CA ASP A 82 7.67 -4.49 -10.36
C ASP A 82 7.77 -6.00 -10.09
N LYS A 83 8.25 -6.38 -8.91
CA LYS A 83 8.48 -7.77 -8.53
C LYS A 83 8.35 -8.01 -7.03
N ASN A 84 8.12 -9.26 -6.66
CA ASN A 84 7.98 -9.75 -5.29
C ASN A 84 7.00 -8.90 -4.46
N TYR A 85 5.79 -8.73 -4.96
CA TYR A 85 4.79 -7.89 -4.31
C TYR A 85 3.52 -8.67 -3.97
N ILE A 86 2.82 -8.20 -2.95
CA ILE A 86 1.51 -8.69 -2.56
C ILE A 86 0.61 -7.48 -2.37
N ILE A 87 -0.23 -7.17 -3.35
CA ILE A 87 -1.35 -6.25 -3.18
C ILE A 87 -2.42 -7.01 -2.41
N PHE A 88 -2.76 -6.54 -1.23
CA PHE A 88 -3.62 -7.22 -0.28
C PHE A 88 -4.92 -6.44 -0.07
N TYR A 89 -6.04 -7.13 -0.21
CA TYR A 89 -7.35 -6.61 0.16
C TYR A 89 -8.06 -7.58 1.10
N SER A 90 -8.42 -7.10 2.29
CA SER A 90 -9.22 -7.88 3.25
C SER A 90 -10.64 -8.17 2.74
N LYS A 91 -11.14 -7.36 1.79
CA LYS A 91 -12.45 -7.49 1.14
C LYS A 91 -12.33 -7.06 -0.32
N MET A 92 -13.14 -7.65 -1.20
CA MET A 92 -13.15 -7.29 -2.61
C MET A 92 -13.44 -5.78 -2.77
N PRO A 93 -12.56 -5.00 -3.42
CA PRO A 93 -12.82 -3.59 -3.65
C PRO A 93 -13.98 -3.40 -4.64
N ASN A 94 -14.72 -2.30 -4.53
CA ASN A 94 -15.77 -1.95 -5.48
C ASN A 94 -15.15 -1.41 -6.78
N VAL A 95 -14.67 -2.32 -7.63
CA VAL A 95 -13.96 -2.00 -8.87
C VAL A 95 -14.81 -1.10 -9.78
N ALA A 96 -16.12 -1.35 -9.88
CA ALA A 96 -17.01 -0.53 -10.70
C ALA A 96 -17.11 0.93 -10.22
N SER A 97 -17.10 1.17 -8.90
CA SER A 97 -17.08 2.52 -8.35
C SER A 97 -15.76 3.24 -8.62
N ILE A 98 -14.64 2.52 -8.41
CA ILE A 98 -13.29 3.03 -8.69
C ILE A 98 -13.15 3.38 -10.17
N ASP A 99 -13.60 2.49 -11.06
CA ASP A 99 -13.55 2.70 -12.51
C ASP A 99 -14.34 3.94 -12.95
N ARG A 100 -15.55 4.14 -12.42
CA ARG A 100 -16.33 5.36 -12.70
C ARG A 100 -15.61 6.63 -12.26
N ALA A 101 -14.97 6.62 -11.10
CA ALA A 101 -14.21 7.78 -10.62
C ALA A 101 -12.97 8.04 -11.50
N LEU A 102 -12.26 6.99 -11.91
CA LEU A 102 -11.12 7.06 -12.82
C LEU A 102 -11.52 7.61 -14.19
N MET A 103 -12.59 7.09 -14.79
CA MET A 103 -13.09 7.59 -16.07
C MET A 103 -13.44 9.08 -16.04
N LYS A 104 -14.00 9.55 -14.92
CA LYS A 104 -14.44 10.95 -14.78
C LYS A 104 -13.30 11.91 -14.49
N HIS A 105 -12.32 11.51 -13.67
CA HIS A 105 -11.33 12.43 -13.10
C HIS A 105 -9.88 12.13 -13.52
N PHE A 106 -9.55 10.87 -13.81
CA PHE A 106 -8.18 10.42 -14.06
C PHE A 106 -8.10 9.35 -15.18
N PRO A 107 -8.62 9.61 -16.39
CA PRO A 107 -8.74 8.60 -17.45
C PRO A 107 -7.40 8.00 -17.86
N LEU A 108 -6.31 8.77 -17.82
CA LEU A 108 -4.96 8.31 -18.17
C LEU A 108 -4.37 7.29 -17.17
N ARG A 109 -4.90 7.23 -15.94
CA ARG A 109 -4.45 6.29 -14.89
C ARG A 109 -5.26 5.01 -14.86
N ARG A 110 -6.42 5.04 -15.52
CA ARG A 110 -7.45 4.01 -15.44
C ARG A 110 -6.88 2.63 -15.74
N ASP A 111 -6.26 2.47 -16.89
CA ASP A 111 -5.84 1.14 -17.38
C ASP A 111 -4.83 0.50 -16.43
N LYS A 112 -3.88 1.29 -15.90
CA LYS A 112 -2.88 0.81 -14.93
C LYS A 112 -3.52 0.38 -13.62
N ILE A 113 -4.45 1.15 -13.07
CA ILE A 113 -5.09 0.82 -11.78
C ILE A 113 -6.04 -0.38 -11.95
N ILE A 114 -6.86 -0.35 -13.00
CA ILE A 114 -7.86 -1.38 -13.27
C ILE A 114 -7.22 -2.72 -13.60
N SER A 115 -6.06 -2.75 -14.28
CA SER A 115 -5.36 -4.00 -14.59
C SER A 115 -4.98 -4.79 -13.32
N PHE A 116 -4.62 -4.13 -12.22
CA PHE A 116 -4.36 -4.83 -10.96
C PHE A 116 -5.66 -5.26 -10.26
N LEU A 117 -6.67 -4.39 -10.24
CA LEU A 117 -7.94 -4.65 -9.54
C LEU A 117 -8.78 -5.76 -10.20
N GLN A 118 -8.68 -5.92 -11.52
CA GLN A 118 -9.38 -6.99 -12.24
C GLN A 118 -8.70 -8.36 -12.10
N ASN A 119 -7.39 -8.38 -11.82
CA ASN A 119 -6.60 -9.60 -11.66
C ASN A 119 -6.45 -9.99 -10.18
N LEU A 120 -7.46 -9.73 -9.36
CA LEU A 120 -7.48 -10.17 -7.97
C LEU A 120 -7.86 -11.65 -7.88
N THR A 121 -7.07 -12.41 -7.13
CA THR A 121 -7.29 -13.82 -6.81
C THR A 121 -7.81 -13.93 -5.39
N ALA A 122 -8.93 -14.64 -5.21
CA ALA A 122 -9.42 -14.99 -3.88
C ALA A 122 -8.51 -16.06 -3.27
N LEU A 123 -7.98 -15.78 -2.08
CA LEU A 123 -7.05 -16.65 -1.37
C LEU A 123 -7.60 -16.97 0.03
N PRO A 124 -7.96 -18.23 0.32
CA PRO A 124 -8.36 -18.66 1.66
C PRO A 124 -7.15 -18.66 2.61
N THR A 125 -7.26 -17.94 3.72
CA THR A 125 -6.27 -17.90 4.81
C THR A 125 -6.87 -18.39 6.12
N ARG A 126 -6.04 -18.60 7.15
CA ARG A 126 -6.47 -18.87 8.53
C ARG A 126 -7.40 -17.78 9.11
N GLN A 127 -7.30 -16.53 8.63
CA GLN A 127 -8.12 -15.40 9.08
C GLN A 127 -9.29 -15.08 8.11
N GLY A 128 -9.64 -16.01 7.23
CA GLY A 128 -10.71 -15.86 6.23
C GLY A 128 -10.19 -15.66 4.81
N THR A 129 -11.11 -15.51 3.86
CA THR A 129 -10.76 -15.28 2.45
C THR A 129 -10.35 -13.83 2.24
N VAL A 130 -9.18 -13.64 1.65
CA VAL A 130 -8.65 -12.33 1.23
C VAL A 130 -8.57 -12.28 -0.30
N TYR A 131 -8.33 -11.11 -0.86
CA TYR A 131 -8.19 -10.91 -2.30
C TYR A 131 -6.83 -10.30 -2.59
N ILE A 132 -6.07 -10.92 -3.48
CA ILE A 132 -4.68 -10.52 -3.72
C ILE A 132 -4.37 -10.37 -5.21
N ASN A 133 -3.44 -9.47 -5.52
CA ASN A 133 -2.72 -9.50 -6.79
C ASN A 133 -1.22 -9.58 -6.48
N THR A 134 -0.51 -10.51 -7.13
CA THR A 134 0.90 -10.78 -6.86
C THR A 134 1.56 -11.39 -8.10
N ASP A 135 2.86 -11.18 -8.25
CA ASP A 135 3.72 -11.89 -9.21
C ASP A 135 4.33 -13.17 -8.60
N MET A 136 4.06 -13.45 -7.33
CA MET A 136 4.62 -14.57 -6.58
C MET A 136 3.77 -15.83 -6.72
N GLU A 137 4.37 -16.99 -6.42
CA GLU A 137 3.62 -18.23 -6.28
C GLU A 137 2.57 -18.12 -5.16
N LEU A 138 1.33 -18.55 -5.43
CA LEU A 138 0.22 -18.44 -4.49
C LEU A 138 0.46 -19.18 -3.18
N SER A 139 1.19 -20.30 -3.19
CA SER A 139 1.51 -21.08 -1.99
C SER A 139 2.42 -20.27 -1.04
N LEU A 140 3.49 -19.68 -1.59
CA LEU A 140 4.42 -18.83 -0.87
C LEU A 140 3.74 -17.53 -0.39
N CYS A 141 2.93 -16.91 -1.25
CA CYS A 141 2.15 -15.74 -0.92
C CYS A 141 1.23 -16.01 0.28
N LYS A 142 0.53 -17.15 0.28
CA LYS A 142 -0.31 -17.59 1.38
C LYS A 142 0.48 -17.77 2.66
N GLU A 143 1.64 -18.44 2.60
CA GLU A 143 2.48 -18.64 3.78
C GLU A 143 2.92 -17.30 4.38
N LEU A 144 3.35 -16.34 3.54
CA LEU A 144 3.74 -15.01 3.99
C LEU A 144 2.57 -14.23 4.59
N ILE A 145 1.41 -14.23 3.94
CA ILE A 145 0.20 -13.57 4.47
C ILE A 145 -0.16 -14.16 5.83
N GLU A 146 -0.30 -15.48 5.93
CA GLU A 146 -0.69 -16.15 7.18
C GLU A 146 0.35 -15.93 8.29
N ARG A 147 1.64 -15.90 7.94
CA ARG A 147 2.74 -15.62 8.88
C ARG A 147 2.59 -14.22 9.50
N TYR A 148 2.25 -13.21 8.70
CA TYR A 148 2.10 -11.83 9.17
C TYR A 148 0.69 -11.49 9.68
N GLN A 149 -0.30 -12.36 9.48
CA GLN A 149 -1.64 -12.28 10.06
C GLN A 149 -1.70 -12.78 11.52
N LEU A 150 -0.81 -12.27 12.37
CA LEU A 150 -0.65 -12.75 13.75
C LEU A 150 -1.93 -12.57 14.60
N PHE A 151 -2.34 -11.31 14.77
CA PHE A 151 -3.47 -10.93 15.65
C PHE A 151 -4.63 -10.27 14.88
N THR A 152 -4.44 -10.01 13.59
CA THR A 152 -5.39 -9.30 12.73
C THR A 152 -5.49 -9.96 11.37
N SER A 153 -6.63 -9.75 10.70
CA SER A 153 -6.84 -10.20 9.32
C SER A 153 -5.95 -9.46 8.32
N THR A 154 -5.51 -8.25 8.62
CA THR A 154 -4.52 -7.54 7.80
C THR A 154 -3.10 -7.90 8.28
N PRO A 155 -2.16 -8.21 7.37
CA PRO A 155 -0.75 -8.41 7.70
C PRO A 155 -0.18 -7.24 8.52
N ILE A 156 0.53 -7.57 9.61
CA ILE A 156 1.13 -6.59 10.52
C ILE A 156 1.99 -5.53 9.80
N PRO A 157 2.79 -5.85 8.76
CA PRO A 157 3.56 -4.82 8.05
C PRO A 157 2.68 -3.71 7.45
N ILE A 158 1.55 -4.05 6.83
CA ILE A 158 0.59 -3.05 6.30
C ILE A 158 0.03 -2.23 7.46
N LYS A 159 -0.45 -2.91 8.51
CA LYS A 159 -1.08 -2.26 9.66
C LYS A 159 -0.17 -1.25 10.33
N VAL A 160 1.11 -1.61 10.54
CA VAL A 160 2.09 -0.71 11.15
C VAL A 160 2.41 0.46 10.21
N SER A 161 2.53 0.21 8.91
CA SER A 161 2.68 1.30 7.93
C SER A 161 1.52 2.29 7.99
N HIS A 162 0.28 1.79 8.02
CA HIS A 162 -0.94 2.60 8.15
C HIS A 162 -0.93 3.50 9.39
N GLU A 163 -0.68 2.90 10.56
CA GLU A 163 -0.71 3.58 11.85
C GLU A 163 0.38 4.66 11.94
N LEU A 164 1.60 4.34 11.49
CA LEU A 164 2.73 5.28 11.50
C LEU A 164 2.53 6.39 10.48
N ALA A 165 2.16 6.09 9.24
CA ALA A 165 1.92 7.09 8.20
C ALA A 165 0.81 8.05 8.61
N SER A 166 -0.30 7.52 9.13
CA SER A 166 -1.43 8.32 9.62
C SER A 166 -1.05 9.22 10.78
N SER A 167 -0.28 8.71 11.75
CA SER A 167 0.15 9.49 12.92
C SER A 167 1.13 10.59 12.53
N LEU A 168 2.10 10.26 11.68
CA LEU A 168 3.12 11.20 11.23
C LEU A 168 2.52 12.29 10.33
N SER A 169 1.65 11.95 9.38
CA SER A 169 0.93 12.95 8.57
C SER A 169 0.17 13.95 9.44
N LYS A 170 -0.61 13.47 10.42
CA LYS A 170 -1.36 14.33 11.34
C LYS A 170 -0.45 15.24 12.16
N PHE A 171 0.66 14.70 12.67
CA PHE A 171 1.63 15.47 13.44
C PHE A 171 2.25 16.60 12.61
N ILE A 172 2.67 16.30 11.38
CA ILE A 172 3.27 17.28 10.46
C ILE A 172 2.27 18.36 10.07
N PHE A 173 1.01 18.02 9.82
CA PHE A 173 0.00 19.02 9.49
C PHE A 173 -0.36 19.92 10.67
N LYS A 174 -0.47 19.35 11.89
CA LYS A 174 -0.76 20.15 13.09
C LYS A 174 0.33 21.20 13.34
N ARG A 175 1.59 20.89 13.05
CA ARG A 175 2.72 21.83 13.19
C ARG A 175 2.79 22.90 12.09
N ARG A 176 2.12 22.73 10.95
CA ARG A 176 2.09 23.74 9.88
C ARG A 176 1.00 24.80 10.07
N THR A 177 0.08 24.57 11.01
CA THR A 177 -1.05 25.46 11.33
C THR A 177 -0.83 26.32 12.58
N VAL A 178 0.36 26.26 13.19
CA VAL A 178 0.81 27.10 14.33
C VAL A 178 1.97 27.96 13.84
#